data_AF-A0A2A5CWP7-F1
#
_entry.id   AF-A0A2A5CWP7-F1
#
_cell.length_a   1.000
_cell.length_b   1.000
_cell.length_c   1.000
_cell.angle_alpha   90.00
_cell.angle_beta   90.00
_cell.angle_gamma   90.00
#
_symmetry.space_group_name_H-M   'P 1'
#
loop_
_entity.id
_entity.type
_entity.pdbx_description
1 polymer ?
#
loop_
_entity_poly.entity_id
_entity_poly.type
_entity_poly.pdbx_seq_one_letter_code
_entity_poly.pdbx_strand_id
1 'polypeptide(L)'
;MNRIKQYIIFSLMAFTWLSAGSKGSYAGGFLRMGSSARAMAMGSGFTAEIDKGFAAYHNPASLVFIQNRQLGFSHHFLPLSRRFMAANFATPLPPSASLGVAWVSAGTDQIDGRTSAGEHTQYLSTSEDAFIISFAQKILPWFSAGLNIKILKHQLPMNTMDLAGKGMGVDFGVFIHTEKGANLAFMVQDLNSRYQWKTDKIFERGKVYVEQFPTLYRVGTTFQYGKVYVAADGGMVMNGNELLGYSLRIGGEYPYLDHYFIRAGLGNGRMSVGVGVDWSLLKDNDGKLDYAFVFENPAGTAHIFTYAFSF
;
A
#
# COMPACT_ATOMS: atom_id res chain seq x y z
N MET A 1 27.93 -22.01 13.51
CA MET A 1 26.65 -21.25 13.56
C MET A 1 26.51 -20.16 12.47
N ASN A 2 27.59 -19.65 11.86
CA ASN A 2 27.51 -18.60 10.81
C ASN A 2 27.13 -19.11 9.40
N ARG A 3 27.52 -20.34 9.02
CA ARG A 3 27.21 -20.88 7.68
C ARG A 3 25.73 -21.20 7.47
N ILE A 4 25.04 -21.73 8.48
CA ILE A 4 23.59 -22.04 8.40
C ILE A 4 22.77 -20.75 8.21
N LYS A 5 23.15 -19.65 8.88
CA LYS A 5 22.52 -18.34 8.69
C LYS A 5 22.73 -17.79 7.28
N GLN A 6 23.92 -17.99 6.70
CA GLN A 6 24.20 -17.61 5.32
C GLN A 6 23.33 -18.39 4.33
N TYR A 7 23.15 -19.71 4.52
CA TYR A 7 22.27 -20.52 3.67
C TYR A 7 20.79 -20.13 3.78
N ILE A 8 20.32 -19.72 4.97
CA ILE A 8 18.95 -19.23 5.17
C ILE A 8 18.74 -17.87 4.48
N ILE A 9 19.71 -16.96 4.58
CA ILE A 9 19.65 -15.65 3.88
C ILE A 9 19.70 -15.88 2.36
N PHE A 10 20.57 -16.78 1.88
CA PHE A 10 20.65 -17.13 0.46
C PHE A 10 19.37 -17.81 -0.03
N SER A 11 18.73 -18.66 0.77
CA SER A 11 17.48 -19.32 0.37
C SER A 11 16.30 -18.35 0.39
N LEU A 12 16.23 -17.43 1.36
CA LEU A 12 15.22 -16.34 1.39
C LEU A 12 15.39 -15.40 0.19
N MET A 13 16.62 -15.04 -0.17
CA MET A 13 16.90 -14.25 -1.38
C MET A 13 16.53 -15.03 -2.65
N ALA A 14 16.89 -16.30 -2.76
CA ALA A 14 16.55 -17.14 -3.91
C ALA A 14 15.03 -17.34 -4.09
N PHE A 15 14.26 -17.39 -2.99
CA PHE A 15 12.80 -17.54 -3.05
C PHE A 15 12.10 -16.30 -3.61
N THR A 16 12.68 -15.09 -3.44
CA THR A 16 12.11 -13.86 -4.02
C THR A 16 12.19 -13.80 -5.55
N TRP A 17 13.05 -14.61 -6.17
CA TRP A 17 13.21 -14.66 -7.63
C TRP A 17 12.19 -15.58 -8.33
N LEU A 18 11.47 -16.43 -7.59
CA LEU A 18 10.65 -17.52 -8.15
C LEU A 18 9.16 -17.22 -8.33
N SER A 19 8.70 -15.96 -8.23
CA SER A 19 7.26 -15.66 -8.38
C SER A 19 6.93 -14.26 -8.92
N ALA A 20 7.41 -13.99 -10.14
CA ALA A 20 6.90 -12.90 -10.97
C ALA A 20 5.77 -13.39 -11.90
N GLY A 21 4.64 -13.85 -11.32
CA GLY A 21 3.40 -14.03 -12.08
C GLY A 21 2.77 -12.68 -12.47
N SER A 22 1.91 -12.67 -13.50
CA SER A 22 1.25 -11.49 -14.12
C SER A 22 0.24 -10.73 -13.23
N LYS A 23 0.55 -10.54 -11.95
CA LYS A 23 -0.32 -9.91 -10.92
C LYS A 23 -0.68 -8.45 -11.23
N GLY A 24 0.08 -7.79 -12.10
CA GLY A 24 -0.14 -6.40 -12.52
C GLY A 24 -1.33 -6.22 -13.47
N SER A 25 -1.80 -7.28 -14.14
CA SER A 25 -2.84 -7.20 -15.17
C SER A 25 -4.27 -7.18 -14.61
N TYR A 26 -4.44 -7.36 -13.30
CA TYR A 26 -5.76 -7.38 -12.67
C TYR A 26 -6.12 -6.00 -12.09
N ALA A 27 -7.41 -5.69 -12.08
CA ALA A 27 -7.94 -4.45 -11.52
C ALA A 27 -7.50 -4.19 -10.07
N GLY A 28 -7.52 -2.91 -9.68
CA GLY A 28 -7.10 -2.46 -8.36
C GLY A 28 -5.59 -2.51 -8.12
N GLY A 29 -4.78 -2.51 -9.20
CA GLY A 29 -3.31 -2.53 -9.13
C GLY A 29 -2.75 -1.45 -8.21
N PHE A 30 -3.32 -0.25 -8.24
CA PHE A 30 -2.88 0.87 -7.44
C PHE A 30 -2.97 0.63 -5.92
N LEU A 31 -4.01 -0.10 -5.44
CA LEU A 31 -4.16 -0.44 -4.01
C LEU A 31 -3.09 -1.43 -3.50
N ARG A 32 -2.23 -1.94 -4.39
CA ARG A 32 -1.17 -2.90 -4.06
C ARG A 32 0.23 -2.29 -4.12
N MET A 33 0.37 -1.03 -4.52
CA MET A 33 1.67 -0.39 -4.73
C MET A 33 2.39 -0.05 -3.42
N GLY A 34 1.66 0.29 -2.37
CA GLY A 34 2.20 0.75 -1.07
C GLY A 34 1.89 2.23 -0.86
N SER A 35 1.76 2.66 0.40
CA SER A 35 1.25 4.00 0.72
C SER A 35 2.35 5.03 0.95
N SER A 36 3.26 4.78 1.88
CA SER A 36 4.27 5.73 2.37
C SER A 36 5.67 5.44 1.83
N ALA A 37 6.54 6.45 1.80
CA ALA A 37 7.96 6.31 1.49
C ALA A 37 8.64 5.32 2.45
N ARG A 38 8.30 5.36 3.75
CA ARG A 38 8.79 4.38 4.72
C ARG A 38 8.39 2.95 4.34
N ALA A 39 7.12 2.70 4.00
CA ALA A 39 6.66 1.40 3.51
C ALA A 39 7.40 0.99 2.24
N MET A 40 7.45 1.87 1.24
CA MET A 40 8.11 1.61 -0.05
C MET A 40 9.60 1.29 0.11
N ALA A 41 10.33 2.02 0.96
CA ALA A 41 11.75 1.81 1.24
C ALA A 41 12.03 0.48 1.95
N MET A 42 11.02 -0.12 2.59
CA MET A 42 11.09 -1.40 3.30
C MET A 42 10.35 -2.52 2.54
N GLY A 43 10.23 -2.40 1.20
CA GLY A 43 9.62 -3.42 0.35
C GLY A 43 8.09 -3.52 0.46
N SER A 44 7.41 -2.59 1.12
CA SER A 44 5.96 -2.52 1.33
C SER A 44 5.36 -3.69 2.13
N GLY A 45 6.18 -4.36 2.96
CA GLY A 45 5.82 -5.52 3.77
C GLY A 45 5.17 -5.18 5.11
N PHE A 46 4.16 -4.31 5.11
CA PHE A 46 3.69 -3.59 6.31
C PHE A 46 2.42 -4.19 6.95
N THR A 47 2.13 -5.47 6.66
CA THR A 47 0.92 -6.14 7.18
C THR A 47 0.85 -6.16 8.72
N ALA A 48 1.99 -6.28 9.40
CA ALA A 48 2.12 -6.27 10.86
C ALA A 48 2.81 -5.01 11.41
N GLU A 49 2.83 -3.93 10.62
CA GLU A 49 3.45 -2.67 10.99
C GLU A 49 2.43 -1.65 11.49
N ILE A 50 2.84 -0.80 12.43
CA ILE A 50 2.08 0.38 12.86
C ILE A 50 2.74 1.61 12.22
N ASP A 51 2.36 1.89 10.96
CA ASP A 51 2.98 2.99 10.20
C ASP A 51 2.36 4.34 10.56
N LYS A 52 3.13 5.20 11.24
CA LYS A 52 2.63 6.53 11.66
C LYS A 52 2.17 7.34 10.45
N GLY A 53 0.94 7.85 10.50
CA GLY A 53 0.30 8.58 9.40
C GLY A 53 -0.46 7.69 8.41
N PHE A 54 -0.19 6.38 8.36
CA PHE A 54 -0.75 5.46 7.35
C PHE A 54 -1.20 4.11 7.93
N ALA A 55 -1.35 3.99 9.26
CA ALA A 55 -1.55 2.73 9.97
C ALA A 55 -2.67 1.85 9.37
N ALA A 56 -3.82 2.47 9.05
CA ALA A 56 -4.96 1.72 8.51
C ALA A 56 -4.79 1.20 7.07
N TYR A 57 -3.83 1.73 6.30
CA TYR A 57 -3.70 1.45 4.87
C TYR A 57 -3.33 -0.02 4.60
N HIS A 58 -2.32 -0.54 5.31
CA HIS A 58 -1.84 -1.90 5.12
C HIS A 58 -2.64 -2.92 5.94
N ASN A 59 -3.02 -2.55 7.16
CA ASN A 59 -3.88 -3.38 8.01
C ASN A 59 -4.69 -2.49 8.97
N PRO A 60 -6.03 -2.44 8.85
CA PRO A 60 -6.86 -1.62 9.72
C PRO A 60 -6.73 -1.98 11.20
N ALA A 61 -6.43 -3.24 11.55
CA ALA A 61 -6.31 -3.65 12.94
C ALA A 61 -5.14 -2.99 13.69
N SER A 62 -4.12 -2.50 12.99
CA SER A 62 -3.00 -1.77 13.60
C SER A 62 -3.41 -0.39 14.16
N LEU A 63 -4.53 0.15 13.69
CA LEU A 63 -4.98 1.52 13.95
C LEU A 63 -5.18 1.81 15.44
N VAL A 64 -5.60 0.83 16.24
CA VAL A 64 -5.84 0.99 17.70
C VAL A 64 -4.58 1.16 18.55
N PHE A 65 -3.41 1.07 17.93
CA PHE A 65 -2.12 1.23 18.61
C PHE A 65 -1.50 2.61 18.36
N ILE A 66 -2.15 3.50 17.60
CA ILE A 66 -1.77 4.91 17.56
C ILE A 66 -2.22 5.62 18.84
N GLN A 67 -1.38 6.49 19.38
CA GLN A 67 -1.67 7.21 20.62
C GLN A 67 -2.30 8.59 20.39
N ASN A 68 -1.92 9.24 19.30
CA ASN A 68 -2.32 10.60 18.96
C ASN A 68 -3.06 10.61 17.63
N ARG A 69 -3.68 11.74 17.29
CA ARG A 69 -4.22 11.93 15.94
C ARG A 69 -3.07 11.95 14.96
N GLN A 70 -3.30 11.44 13.76
CA GLN A 70 -2.28 11.36 12.73
C GLN A 70 -2.84 11.84 11.41
N LEU A 71 -2.03 12.61 10.69
CA LEU A 71 -2.26 13.02 9.32
C LEU A 71 -1.06 12.59 8.48
N GLY A 72 -1.30 11.98 7.33
CA GLY A 72 -0.27 11.50 6.43
C GLY A 72 -0.56 11.93 4.99
N PHE A 73 0.46 12.39 4.28
CA PHE A 73 0.42 12.68 2.85
C PHE A 73 1.62 12.03 2.17
N SER A 74 1.39 11.35 1.05
CA SER A 74 2.41 10.68 0.28
C SER A 74 2.20 10.93 -1.19
N HIS A 75 3.28 11.21 -1.91
CA HIS A 75 3.29 11.43 -3.34
C HIS A 75 4.40 10.60 -3.99
N HIS A 76 4.04 9.84 -5.01
CA HIS A 76 4.91 8.95 -5.75
C HIS A 76 5.06 9.50 -7.18
N PHE A 77 6.26 9.93 -7.51
CA PHE A 77 6.67 10.22 -8.88
C PHE A 77 7.09 8.90 -9.53
N LEU A 78 6.25 8.39 -10.42
CA LEU A 78 6.47 7.12 -11.11
C LEU A 78 6.89 7.41 -12.56
N PRO A 79 7.65 6.51 -13.21
CA PRO A 79 8.00 6.69 -14.61
C PRO A 79 6.76 6.54 -15.51
N LEU A 80 6.85 7.03 -16.75
CA LEU A 80 5.78 7.03 -17.76
C LEU A 80 4.60 7.96 -17.44
N SER A 81 4.88 9.14 -16.89
CA SER A 81 3.86 10.14 -16.50
C SER A 81 2.77 9.58 -15.57
N ARG A 82 3.14 8.53 -14.82
CA ARG A 82 2.29 7.91 -13.80
C ARG A 82 2.46 8.68 -12.50
N ARG A 83 1.37 8.81 -11.76
CA ARG A 83 1.36 9.39 -10.42
C ARG A 83 0.57 8.51 -9.47
N PHE A 84 1.00 8.50 -8.22
CA PHE A 84 0.24 7.93 -7.12
C PHE A 84 0.29 8.87 -5.91
N MET A 85 -0.85 9.04 -5.26
CA MET A 85 -1.02 9.92 -4.10
C MET A 85 -1.81 9.17 -3.03
N ALA A 86 -1.45 9.39 -1.77
CA ALA A 86 -2.22 8.90 -0.64
C ALA A 86 -2.29 9.96 0.45
N ALA A 87 -3.49 10.27 0.92
CA ALA A 87 -3.76 11.14 2.04
C ALA A 87 -4.53 10.34 3.11
N ASN A 88 -4.14 10.47 4.37
CA ASN A 88 -4.67 9.67 5.47
C ASN A 88 -4.89 10.55 6.69
N PHE A 89 -5.96 10.28 7.41
CA PHE A 89 -6.22 10.83 8.74
C PHE A 89 -6.67 9.70 9.65
N ALA A 90 -6.14 9.66 10.87
CA ALA A 90 -6.50 8.68 11.88
C ALA A 90 -6.66 9.35 13.24
N THR A 91 -7.63 8.88 14.02
CA THR A 91 -7.86 9.33 15.39
C THR A 91 -8.17 8.14 16.30
N PRO A 92 -7.54 8.08 17.48
CA PRO A 92 -7.98 7.16 18.52
C PRO A 92 -9.37 7.57 19.03
N LEU A 93 -10.18 6.57 19.39
CA LEU A 93 -11.45 6.72 20.08
C LEU A 93 -11.38 5.93 21.39
N PRO A 94 -10.92 6.56 22.49
CA PRO A 94 -10.85 5.91 23.79
C PRO A 94 -12.21 5.33 24.21
N PRO A 95 -12.23 4.18 24.91
CA PRO A 95 -11.08 3.48 25.50
C PRO A 95 -10.39 2.47 24.58
N SER A 96 -11.01 2.03 23.48
CA SER A 96 -10.59 0.80 22.80
C SER A 96 -10.78 0.80 21.28
N ALA A 97 -11.28 1.87 20.68
CA ALA A 97 -11.54 1.95 19.24
C ALA A 97 -10.61 2.95 18.55
N SER A 98 -10.58 2.94 17.22
CA SER A 98 -9.97 3.99 16.40
C SER A 98 -10.66 4.10 15.06
N LEU A 99 -10.68 5.31 14.51
CA LEU A 99 -11.23 5.62 13.19
C LEU A 99 -10.14 6.17 12.28
N GLY A 100 -10.23 5.82 11.00
CA GLY A 100 -9.37 6.33 9.96
C GLY A 100 -10.17 6.66 8.70
N VAL A 101 -9.68 7.64 7.96
CA VAL A 101 -10.13 7.91 6.60
C VAL A 101 -8.91 8.08 5.70
N ALA A 102 -8.99 7.55 4.49
CA ALA A 102 -7.93 7.70 3.51
C ALA A 102 -8.50 8.00 2.13
N TRP A 103 -7.74 8.75 1.35
CA TRP A 103 -7.93 8.89 -0.08
C TRP A 103 -6.65 8.44 -0.79
N VAL A 104 -6.82 7.56 -1.76
CA VAL A 104 -5.74 7.00 -2.57
C VAL A 104 -6.09 7.28 -4.02
N SER A 105 -5.18 7.90 -4.76
CA SER A 105 -5.38 8.26 -6.15
C SER A 105 -4.18 7.79 -6.97
N ALA A 106 -4.43 7.13 -8.08
CA ALA A 106 -3.44 6.81 -9.08
C ALA A 106 -3.92 7.28 -10.45
N GLY A 107 -3.00 7.55 -11.36
CA GLY A 107 -3.37 7.98 -12.69
C GLY A 107 -2.18 8.04 -13.63
N THR A 108 -2.49 8.15 -14.90
CA THR A 108 -1.51 8.42 -15.95
C THR A 108 -1.98 9.62 -16.74
N ASP A 109 -1.10 10.59 -16.89
CA ASP A 109 -1.34 11.78 -17.69
C ASP A 109 -0.56 11.69 -19.02
N GLN A 110 -0.88 12.55 -19.98
CA GLN A 110 -0.17 12.65 -21.27
C GLN A 110 -0.18 11.36 -22.11
N ILE A 111 -1.26 10.59 -22.04
CA ILE A 111 -1.43 9.43 -22.94
C ILE A 111 -1.69 9.96 -24.34
N ASP A 112 -0.83 9.63 -25.30
CA ASP A 112 -0.95 10.07 -26.70
C ASP A 112 -2.14 9.38 -27.38
N GLY A 113 -3.25 10.10 -27.56
CA GLY A 113 -4.43 9.62 -28.26
C GLY A 113 -4.22 9.68 -29.77
N ARG A 114 -4.43 8.56 -30.48
CA ARG A 114 -4.24 8.49 -31.93
C ARG A 114 -5.48 7.97 -32.65
N THR A 115 -5.64 8.41 -33.89
CA THR A 115 -6.61 7.84 -34.82
C THR A 115 -6.19 6.44 -35.28
N SER A 116 -7.08 5.71 -35.96
CA SER A 116 -6.73 4.43 -36.60
C SER A 116 -5.63 4.55 -37.68
N ALA A 117 -5.46 5.74 -38.26
CA ALA A 117 -4.38 6.05 -39.20
C ALA A 117 -3.05 6.40 -38.51
N GLY A 118 -3.03 6.46 -37.18
CA GLY A 118 -1.84 6.80 -36.39
C GLY A 118 -1.64 8.30 -36.14
N GLU A 119 -2.50 9.17 -36.68
CA GLU A 119 -2.40 10.61 -36.46
C GLU A 119 -2.74 11.01 -35.02
N HIS A 120 -1.96 11.94 -34.44
CA HIS A 120 -2.20 12.48 -33.10
C HIS A 120 -3.57 13.18 -33.06
N THR A 121 -4.30 13.00 -31.96
CA THR A 121 -5.58 13.66 -31.69
C THR A 121 -5.44 14.65 -30.54
N GLN A 122 -5.20 14.12 -29.34
CA GLN A 122 -5.09 14.87 -28.10
C GLN A 122 -4.39 14.02 -27.04
N TYR A 123 -3.96 14.65 -25.97
CA TYR A 123 -3.52 13.93 -24.78
C TYR A 123 -4.72 13.49 -23.94
N LEU A 124 -4.70 12.25 -23.47
CA LEU A 124 -5.68 11.64 -22.58
C LEU A 124 -5.10 11.46 -21.18
N SER A 125 -5.97 11.47 -20.18
CA SER A 125 -5.61 11.20 -18.79
C SER A 125 -6.55 10.17 -18.17
N THR A 126 -6.03 9.38 -17.24
CA THR A 126 -6.81 8.39 -16.47
C THR A 126 -6.68 8.66 -14.98
N SER A 127 -7.70 8.30 -14.21
CA SER A 127 -7.63 8.30 -12.75
C SER A 127 -8.33 7.10 -12.14
N GLU A 128 -7.71 6.54 -11.11
CA GLU A 128 -8.26 5.53 -10.22
C GLU A 128 -8.20 6.08 -8.79
N ASP A 129 -9.37 6.20 -8.17
CA ASP A 129 -9.53 6.76 -6.83
C ASP A 129 -10.19 5.74 -5.90
N ALA A 130 -9.68 5.67 -4.67
CA ALA A 130 -10.28 4.95 -3.57
C ALA A 130 -10.43 5.87 -2.35
N PHE A 131 -11.66 6.00 -1.86
CA PHE A 131 -11.92 6.52 -0.52
C PHE A 131 -12.10 5.35 0.43
N ILE A 132 -11.36 5.38 1.54
CA ILE A 132 -11.30 4.28 2.51
C ILE A 132 -11.77 4.83 3.85
N ILE A 133 -12.71 4.13 4.47
CA ILE A 133 -13.14 4.37 5.85
C ILE A 133 -12.71 3.16 6.67
N SER A 134 -11.99 3.42 7.75
CA SER A 134 -11.35 2.42 8.58
C SER A 134 -11.91 2.47 9.99
N PHE A 135 -12.27 1.31 10.53
CA PHE A 135 -12.63 1.16 11.94
C PHE A 135 -11.84 -0.01 12.52
N ALA A 136 -11.32 0.18 13.72
CA ALA A 136 -10.59 -0.86 14.42
C ALA A 136 -10.95 -0.87 15.90
N GLN A 137 -10.93 -2.07 16.47
CA GLN A 137 -11.32 -2.31 17.85
C GLN A 137 -10.26 -3.18 18.53
N LYS A 138 -9.78 -2.71 19.68
CA LYS A 138 -8.97 -3.47 20.62
C LYS A 138 -9.90 -4.38 21.40
N ILE A 139 -9.75 -5.69 21.18
CA ILE A 139 -10.58 -6.73 21.79
C ILE A 139 -9.90 -7.20 23.10
N LEU A 140 -8.58 -7.37 23.07
CA LEU A 140 -7.72 -7.61 24.23
C LEU A 140 -6.55 -6.63 24.19
N PRO A 141 -5.83 -6.40 25.30
CA PRO A 141 -4.67 -5.49 25.31
C PRO A 141 -3.64 -5.76 24.20
N TRP A 142 -3.47 -7.03 23.84
CA TRP A 142 -2.55 -7.53 22.81
C TRP A 142 -3.22 -7.92 21.49
N PHE A 143 -4.55 -7.88 21.37
CA PHE A 143 -5.29 -8.34 20.20
C PHE A 143 -6.32 -7.32 19.70
N SER A 144 -6.29 -7.05 18.40
CA SER A 144 -7.26 -6.19 17.74
C SER A 144 -7.73 -6.75 16.41
N ALA A 145 -8.90 -6.27 15.99
CA ALA A 145 -9.45 -6.51 14.67
C ALA A 145 -9.84 -5.18 14.03
N GLY A 146 -9.85 -5.12 12.71
CA GLY A 146 -10.22 -3.92 11.97
C GLY A 146 -10.83 -4.22 10.61
N LEU A 147 -11.56 -3.25 10.11
CA LEU A 147 -12.25 -3.28 8.83
C LEU A 147 -11.95 -2.00 8.04
N ASN A 148 -11.77 -2.15 6.74
CA ASN A 148 -11.83 -1.03 5.79
C ASN A 148 -13.03 -1.20 4.88
N ILE A 149 -13.78 -0.13 4.64
CA ILE A 149 -14.74 -0.02 3.55
C ILE A 149 -14.13 0.88 2.49
N LYS A 150 -14.04 0.39 1.26
CA LYS A 150 -13.47 1.09 0.10
C LYS A 150 -14.59 1.50 -0.85
N ILE A 151 -14.57 2.75 -1.28
CA ILE A 151 -15.41 3.29 -2.35
C ILE A 151 -14.49 3.59 -3.52
N LEU A 152 -14.71 2.91 -4.64
CA LEU A 152 -13.78 2.86 -5.77
C LEU A 152 -14.37 3.58 -6.99
N LYS A 153 -13.53 4.33 -7.68
CA LYS A 153 -13.87 5.00 -8.94
C LYS A 153 -12.70 4.88 -9.92
N HIS A 154 -12.97 4.55 -11.17
CA HIS A 154 -11.97 4.51 -12.25
C HIS A 154 -12.52 5.29 -13.44
N GLN A 155 -11.85 6.35 -13.88
CA GLN A 155 -12.25 7.19 -15.01
C GLN A 155 -11.35 6.98 -16.23
N LEU A 156 -11.97 6.69 -17.37
CA LEU A 156 -11.28 6.39 -18.64
C LEU A 156 -12.03 6.98 -19.84
N PRO A 157 -11.52 8.01 -20.55
CA PRO A 157 -10.53 9.02 -20.14
C PRO A 157 -11.18 10.16 -19.36
N MET A 158 -10.49 10.67 -18.35
CA MET A 158 -11.02 11.68 -17.42
C MET A 158 -11.33 13.04 -18.07
N ASN A 159 -10.71 13.35 -19.21
CA ASN A 159 -10.78 14.66 -19.86
C ASN A 159 -11.72 14.72 -21.08
N THR A 160 -12.20 13.58 -21.59
CA THR A 160 -12.93 13.54 -22.87
C THR A 160 -14.23 12.75 -22.82
N MET A 161 -14.37 11.82 -21.87
CA MET A 161 -15.56 10.97 -21.76
C MET A 161 -16.02 10.84 -20.31
N ASP A 162 -17.33 10.80 -20.10
CA ASP A 162 -17.91 10.49 -18.78
C ASP A 162 -18.12 8.97 -18.61
N LEU A 163 -17.08 8.19 -18.91
CA LEU A 163 -17.06 6.76 -18.65
C LEU A 163 -16.29 6.50 -17.35
N ALA A 164 -17.01 5.94 -16.37
CA ALA A 164 -16.43 5.60 -15.07
C ALA A 164 -16.89 4.24 -14.56
N GLY A 165 -15.93 3.42 -14.15
CA GLY A 165 -16.13 2.24 -13.33
C GLY A 165 -16.35 2.66 -11.89
N LYS A 166 -17.40 2.17 -11.24
CA LYS A 166 -17.67 2.43 -9.81
C LYS A 166 -17.73 1.12 -9.04
N GLY A 167 -17.27 1.15 -7.81
CA GLY A 167 -17.07 -0.06 -7.03
C GLY A 167 -17.11 0.15 -5.53
N MET A 168 -17.20 -0.96 -4.82
CA MET A 168 -16.97 -1.02 -3.39
C MET A 168 -16.10 -2.22 -3.07
N GLY A 169 -15.42 -2.17 -1.93
CA GLY A 169 -14.54 -3.24 -1.46
C GLY A 169 -14.46 -3.27 0.05
N VAL A 170 -14.04 -4.40 0.60
CA VAL A 170 -13.85 -4.56 2.05
C VAL A 170 -12.48 -5.17 2.33
N ASP A 171 -11.82 -4.66 3.37
CA ASP A 171 -10.68 -5.33 3.98
C ASP A 171 -11.03 -5.78 5.39
N PHE A 172 -10.43 -6.89 5.81
CA PHE A 172 -10.48 -7.35 7.19
C PHE A 172 -9.08 -7.69 7.69
N GLY A 173 -8.72 -7.16 8.86
CA GLY A 173 -7.44 -7.39 9.47
C GLY A 173 -7.55 -7.82 10.92
N VAL A 174 -6.57 -8.59 11.37
CA VAL A 174 -6.31 -8.88 12.78
C VAL A 174 -4.85 -8.59 13.09
N PHE A 175 -4.59 -8.14 14.32
CA PHE A 175 -3.27 -7.74 14.76
C PHE A 175 -3.01 -8.23 16.19
N ILE A 176 -1.85 -8.85 16.38
CA ILE A 176 -1.32 -9.28 17.67
C ILE A 176 -0.12 -8.39 17.97
N HIS A 177 -0.30 -7.52 18.96
CA HIS A 177 0.73 -6.60 19.42
C HIS A 177 1.44 -7.14 20.65
N THR A 178 2.76 -7.13 20.61
CA THR A 178 3.61 -7.54 21.72
C THR A 178 4.48 -6.36 22.16
N GLU A 179 4.48 -6.00 23.45
CA GLU A 179 5.29 -4.88 23.95
C GLU A 179 6.79 -5.11 23.78
N LYS A 180 7.24 -6.36 23.95
CA LYS A 180 8.63 -6.78 23.79
C LYS A 180 8.67 -8.03 22.95
N GLY A 181 8.77 -7.87 21.64
CA GLY A 181 8.87 -9.01 20.74
C GLY A 181 8.39 -8.69 19.33
N ALA A 182 7.98 -9.75 18.64
CA ALA A 182 7.47 -9.62 17.31
C ALA A 182 5.97 -9.27 17.33
N ASN A 183 5.55 -8.36 16.46
CA ASN A 183 4.14 -8.24 16.10
C ASN A 183 3.80 -9.33 15.08
N LEU A 184 2.55 -9.78 15.10
CA LEU A 184 2.01 -10.69 14.10
C LEU A 184 0.69 -10.14 13.60
N ALA A 185 0.42 -10.32 12.32
CA ALA A 185 -0.83 -9.86 11.77
C ALA A 185 -1.28 -10.70 10.59
N PHE A 186 -2.60 -10.72 10.37
CA PHE A 186 -3.22 -11.33 9.20
C PHE A 186 -4.21 -10.34 8.58
N MET A 187 -4.32 -10.39 7.26
CA MET A 187 -5.06 -9.42 6.47
C MET A 187 -5.68 -10.11 5.25
N VAL A 188 -7.00 -9.96 5.09
CA VAL A 188 -7.76 -10.25 3.88
C VAL A 188 -8.08 -8.93 3.17
N GLN A 189 -7.36 -8.64 2.08
CA GLN A 189 -7.48 -7.40 1.31
C GLN A 189 -8.36 -7.60 0.08
N ASP A 190 -9.13 -6.56 -0.24
CA ASP A 190 -9.93 -6.43 -1.46
C ASP A 190 -11.02 -7.52 -1.59
N LEU A 191 -11.57 -7.97 -0.45
CA LEU A 191 -12.67 -8.95 -0.41
C LEU A 191 -13.89 -8.39 -1.15
N ASN A 192 -14.35 -9.13 -2.16
CA ASN A 192 -15.49 -8.77 -3.02
C ASN A 192 -15.36 -7.38 -3.68
N SER A 193 -14.12 -6.91 -3.90
CA SER A 193 -13.87 -5.64 -4.56
C SER A 193 -14.03 -5.77 -6.08
N ARG A 194 -14.69 -4.79 -6.71
CA ARG A 194 -14.96 -4.81 -8.15
C ARG A 194 -15.25 -3.43 -8.71
N TYR A 195 -14.97 -3.23 -10.00
CA TYR A 195 -15.57 -2.15 -10.76
C TYR A 195 -16.81 -2.64 -11.51
N GLN A 196 -17.84 -1.81 -11.54
CA GLN A 196 -18.98 -1.93 -12.43
C GLN A 196 -18.93 -0.78 -13.44
N TRP A 197 -18.74 -1.15 -14.70
CA TRP A 197 -18.72 -0.28 -15.84
C TRP A 197 -20.10 -0.27 -16.50
N LYS A 198 -20.61 0.93 -16.82
CA LYS A 198 -21.82 1.11 -17.60
C LYS A 198 -21.45 1.80 -18.90
N THR A 199 -21.70 1.14 -20.02
CA THR A 199 -21.25 1.60 -21.35
C THR A 199 -22.39 2.11 -22.23
N ASP A 200 -23.56 2.35 -21.64
CA ASP A 200 -24.76 2.94 -22.27
C ASP A 200 -24.52 4.32 -22.86
N LYS A 201 -23.56 5.08 -22.31
CA LYS A 201 -23.20 6.39 -22.83
C LYS A 201 -22.29 6.36 -24.07
N ILE A 202 -21.68 5.21 -24.37
CA ILE A 202 -20.65 5.09 -25.42
C ILE A 202 -21.02 4.11 -26.53
N PHE A 203 -21.93 3.17 -26.28
CA PHE A 203 -22.43 2.24 -27.29
C PHE A 203 -23.95 2.36 -27.41
N GLU A 204 -24.47 2.29 -28.63
CA GLU A 204 -25.91 2.23 -28.91
C GLU A 204 -26.62 1.08 -28.17
N ARG A 205 -25.88 0.00 -27.88
CA ARG A 205 -26.28 -1.09 -26.98
C ARG A 205 -25.26 -1.23 -25.85
N GLY A 206 -25.36 -0.36 -24.85
CA GLY A 206 -24.56 -0.44 -23.64
C GLY A 206 -24.69 -1.78 -22.91
N LYS A 207 -23.60 -2.19 -22.24
CA LYS A 207 -23.57 -3.36 -21.37
C LYS A 207 -23.07 -2.96 -19.99
N VAL A 208 -23.48 -3.72 -18.99
CA VAL A 208 -22.86 -3.69 -17.68
C VAL A 208 -21.72 -4.68 -17.68
N TYR A 209 -20.49 -4.20 -17.52
CA TYR A 209 -19.30 -5.02 -17.39
C TYR A 209 -18.78 -4.95 -15.96
N VAL A 210 -18.50 -6.11 -15.37
CA VAL A 210 -18.00 -6.21 -13.99
C VAL A 210 -16.57 -6.73 -14.05
N GLU A 211 -15.67 -5.98 -13.42
CA GLU A 211 -14.26 -6.28 -13.34
C GLU A 211 -13.90 -6.56 -11.88
N GLN A 212 -13.62 -7.83 -11.57
CA GLN A 212 -13.34 -8.27 -10.19
C GLN A 212 -11.88 -8.03 -9.82
N PHE A 213 -11.66 -7.62 -8.58
CA PHE A 213 -10.31 -7.48 -8.02
C PHE A 213 -9.91 -8.83 -7.42
N PRO A 214 -8.62 -9.21 -7.53
CA PRO A 214 -8.11 -10.33 -6.76
C PRO A 214 -8.22 -10.06 -5.27
N THR A 215 -8.58 -11.08 -4.50
CA THR A 215 -8.50 -11.07 -3.03
C THR A 215 -7.09 -11.45 -2.61
N LEU A 216 -6.53 -10.74 -1.62
CA LEU A 216 -5.19 -11.01 -1.11
C LEU A 216 -5.26 -11.48 0.33
N TYR A 217 -4.60 -12.58 0.63
CA TYR A 217 -4.44 -13.07 1.98
C TYR A 217 -2.98 -12.87 2.38
N ARG A 218 -2.72 -12.10 3.43
CA ARG A 218 -1.37 -11.78 3.90
C ARG A 218 -1.19 -12.12 5.37
N VAL A 219 -0.01 -12.62 5.69
CA VAL A 219 0.50 -12.76 7.05
C VAL A 219 1.78 -11.94 7.17
N GLY A 220 1.92 -11.18 8.24
CA GLY A 220 3.08 -10.31 8.46
C GLY A 220 3.67 -10.48 9.85
N THR A 221 4.92 -10.10 9.97
CA THR A 221 5.59 -9.94 11.25
C THR A 221 6.54 -8.75 11.23
N THR A 222 6.72 -8.13 12.39
CA THR A 222 7.77 -7.13 12.59
C THR A 222 8.52 -7.42 13.88
N PHE A 223 9.82 -7.20 13.91
CA PHE A 223 10.64 -7.48 15.09
C PHE A 223 11.95 -6.69 15.07
N GLN A 224 12.52 -6.51 16.26
CA GLN A 224 13.83 -5.88 16.41
C GLN A 224 14.95 -6.94 16.34
N TYR A 225 15.91 -6.77 15.45
CA TYR A 225 17.12 -7.59 15.35
C TYR A 225 18.37 -6.73 15.61
N GLY A 226 18.82 -6.70 16.86
CA GLY A 226 19.90 -5.82 17.28
C GLY A 226 19.48 -4.35 17.14
N LYS A 227 20.18 -3.59 16.30
CA LYS A 227 19.82 -2.19 16.00
C LYS A 227 18.86 -2.04 14.81
N VAL A 228 18.60 -3.11 14.05
CA VAL A 228 17.75 -3.04 12.86
C VAL A 228 16.34 -3.48 13.21
N TYR A 229 15.37 -2.63 12.88
CA TYR A 229 13.97 -2.99 12.88
C TYR A 229 13.61 -3.67 11.57
N VAL A 230 12.96 -4.83 11.62
CA VAL A 230 12.66 -5.66 10.44
C VAL A 230 11.15 -5.79 10.29
N ALA A 231 10.66 -5.61 9.07
CA ALA A 231 9.30 -5.93 8.66
C ALA A 231 9.34 -6.98 7.55
N ALA A 232 8.51 -8.01 7.67
CA ALA A 232 8.37 -9.04 6.64
C ALA A 232 6.91 -9.46 6.51
N ASP A 233 6.45 -9.66 5.28
CA ASP A 233 5.15 -10.28 5.04
C ASP A 233 5.18 -11.24 3.84
N GLY A 234 4.26 -12.19 3.89
CA GLY A 234 4.02 -13.18 2.87
C GLY A 234 2.53 -13.30 2.60
N GLY A 235 2.16 -13.62 1.38
CA GLY A 235 0.75 -13.75 1.05
C GLY A 235 0.48 -14.44 -0.28
N MET A 236 -0.79 -14.74 -0.50
CA MET A 236 -1.30 -15.31 -1.75
C MET A 236 -2.33 -14.36 -2.36
N VAL A 237 -2.35 -14.32 -3.69
CA VAL A 237 -3.28 -13.53 -4.49
C VAL A 237 -4.22 -14.50 -5.19
N MET A 238 -5.52 -14.36 -4.97
CA MET A 238 -6.55 -15.25 -5.51
C MET A 238 -7.58 -14.47 -6.32
N ASN A 239 -8.02 -15.02 -7.45
CA ASN A 239 -9.15 -14.51 -8.20
C ASN A 239 -10.23 -15.60 -8.28
N GLY A 240 -11.28 -15.46 -7.48
CA GLY A 240 -12.20 -16.58 -7.22
C GLY A 240 -11.44 -17.79 -6.67
N ASN A 241 -11.47 -18.90 -7.40
CA ASN A 241 -10.78 -20.14 -7.03
C ASN A 241 -9.38 -20.28 -7.66
N GLU A 242 -8.96 -19.33 -8.49
CA GLU A 242 -7.66 -19.38 -9.17
C GLU A 242 -6.57 -18.69 -8.33
N LEU A 243 -5.48 -19.41 -8.07
CA LEU A 243 -4.29 -18.84 -7.42
C LEU A 243 -3.43 -18.12 -8.46
N LEU A 244 -3.33 -16.79 -8.35
CA LEU A 244 -2.53 -15.96 -9.24
C LEU A 244 -1.05 -15.89 -8.85
N GLY A 245 -0.74 -16.27 -7.60
CA GLY A 245 0.63 -16.45 -7.12
C GLY A 245 0.88 -15.88 -5.72
N TYR A 246 2.13 -15.93 -5.29
CA TYR A 246 2.55 -15.58 -3.93
C TYR A 246 3.37 -14.29 -3.88
N SER A 247 3.14 -13.43 -2.91
CA SER A 247 3.97 -12.26 -2.63
C SER A 247 4.82 -12.51 -1.39
N LEU A 248 6.11 -12.17 -1.46
CA LEU A 248 7.01 -12.10 -0.32
C LEU A 248 7.65 -10.71 -0.28
N ARG A 249 7.71 -10.11 0.91
CA ARG A 249 8.29 -8.79 1.14
C ARG A 249 9.10 -8.81 2.42
N ILE A 250 10.23 -8.11 2.40
CA ILE A 250 11.11 -7.95 3.55
C ILE A 250 11.79 -6.58 3.49
N GLY A 251 11.91 -5.92 4.63
CA GLY A 251 12.59 -4.64 4.74
C GLY A 251 13.20 -4.43 6.11
N GLY A 252 14.25 -3.63 6.14
CA GLY A 252 14.95 -3.22 7.36
C GLY A 252 15.01 -1.71 7.50
N GLU A 253 14.90 -1.23 8.73
CA GLU A 253 15.08 0.16 9.15
C GLU A 253 16.18 0.20 10.20
N TYR A 254 17.22 0.99 9.94
CA TYR A 254 18.31 1.26 10.87
C TYR A 254 18.20 2.71 11.36
N PRO A 255 17.93 2.93 12.66
CA PRO A 255 17.99 4.26 13.25
C PRO A 255 19.46 4.69 13.36
N TYR A 256 19.78 5.84 12.78
CA TYR A 256 21.06 6.53 12.89
C TYR A 256 20.87 7.77 13.75
N LEU A 257 21.52 7.80 14.92
CA LEU A 257 21.19 8.76 15.99
C LEU A 257 19.69 8.63 16.37
N ASP A 258 19.13 9.66 17.00
CA ASP A 258 17.75 9.62 17.51
C ASP A 258 16.70 10.08 16.49
N HIS A 259 17.11 10.70 15.38
CA HIS A 259 16.19 11.36 14.44
C HIS A 259 16.32 10.93 12.97
N TYR A 260 17.36 10.18 12.59
CA TYR A 260 17.56 9.78 11.20
C TYR A 260 17.36 8.27 11.01
N PHE A 261 16.82 7.88 9.88
CA PHE A 261 16.54 6.48 9.56
C PHE A 261 17.07 6.13 8.19
N ILE A 262 17.74 4.99 8.07
CA ILE A 262 18.19 4.42 6.80
C ILE A 262 17.41 3.12 6.57
N ARG A 263 16.87 2.94 5.38
CA ARG A 263 15.97 1.83 5.06
C ARG A 263 16.38 1.15 3.76
N ALA A 264 16.17 -0.16 3.72
CA ALA A 264 16.29 -0.94 2.50
C ALA A 264 15.29 -2.09 2.51
N GLY A 265 14.82 -2.49 1.33
CA GLY A 265 13.80 -3.51 1.22
C GLY A 265 13.73 -4.18 -0.15
N LEU A 266 13.09 -5.34 -0.14
CA LEU A 266 12.78 -6.16 -1.29
C LEU A 266 11.31 -6.56 -1.20
N GLY A 267 10.53 -6.26 -2.24
CA GLY A 267 9.13 -6.63 -2.25
C GLY A 267 8.49 -6.49 -3.63
N ASN A 268 7.58 -7.40 -3.97
CA ASN A 268 6.91 -7.45 -5.27
C ASN A 268 7.90 -7.43 -6.47
N GLY A 269 9.08 -8.05 -6.33
CA GLY A 269 10.12 -8.05 -7.36
C GLY A 269 10.89 -6.73 -7.52
N ARG A 270 10.73 -5.78 -6.57
CA ARG A 270 11.37 -4.47 -6.59
C ARG A 270 12.39 -4.36 -5.46
N MET A 271 13.46 -3.64 -5.75
CA MET A 271 14.46 -3.24 -4.75
C MET A 271 14.22 -1.77 -4.38
N SER A 272 14.35 -1.45 -3.11
CA SER A 272 14.15 -0.09 -2.63
C SER A 272 15.09 0.27 -1.50
N VAL A 273 15.40 1.56 -1.44
CA VAL A 273 16.16 2.20 -0.37
C VAL A 273 15.48 3.51 0.01
N GLY A 274 15.69 3.97 1.23
CA GLY A 274 15.11 5.24 1.65
C GLY A 274 15.75 5.80 2.90
N VAL A 275 15.41 7.05 3.17
CA VAL A 275 15.83 7.78 4.36
C VAL A 275 14.63 8.45 5.00
N GLY A 276 14.72 8.67 6.30
CA GLY A 276 13.70 9.38 7.06
C GLY A 276 14.32 10.31 8.07
N VAL A 277 13.61 11.40 8.37
CA VAL A 277 13.95 12.31 9.46
C VAL A 277 12.69 12.61 10.29
N ASP A 278 12.82 12.43 11.60
CA ASP A 278 11.83 12.89 12.57
C ASP A 278 12.21 14.32 12.99
N TRP A 279 11.22 15.21 13.07
CA TRP A 279 11.40 16.61 13.42
C TRP A 279 10.21 17.12 14.24
N SER A 280 10.40 18.25 14.92
CA SER A 280 9.39 18.86 15.77
C SER A 280 8.82 20.11 15.09
N LEU A 281 7.50 20.16 14.92
CA LEU A 281 6.76 21.32 14.42
C LEU A 281 5.92 21.99 15.53
N LEU A 282 5.08 21.24 16.24
CA LEU A 282 4.26 21.72 17.37
C LEU A 282 4.70 21.09 18.71
N LYS A 283 4.98 19.79 18.73
CA LYS A 283 5.47 19.00 19.87
C LYS A 283 6.73 18.25 19.47
N ASP A 284 7.48 17.74 20.44
CA ASP A 284 8.68 16.96 20.16
C ASP A 284 8.39 15.73 19.30
N ASN A 285 9.09 15.62 18.16
CA ASN A 285 9.00 14.52 17.20
C ASN A 285 7.58 14.23 16.68
N ASP A 286 6.79 15.27 16.46
CA ASP A 286 5.44 15.17 15.89
C ASP A 286 5.42 15.13 14.35
N GLY A 287 6.47 15.60 13.69
CA GLY A 287 6.64 15.63 12.25
C GLY A 287 7.59 14.54 11.76
N LYS A 288 7.29 14.00 10.58
CA LYS A 288 8.16 13.04 9.89
C LYS A 288 8.20 13.34 8.40
N LEU A 289 9.41 13.34 7.86
CA LEU A 289 9.66 13.43 6.42
C LEU A 289 10.45 12.19 5.97
N ASP A 290 9.87 11.45 5.03
CA ASP A 290 10.47 10.25 4.48
C ASP A 290 10.64 10.36 2.96
N TYR A 291 11.74 9.82 2.47
CA TYR A 291 12.03 9.68 1.04
C TYR A 291 12.37 8.22 0.73
N ALA A 292 11.87 7.72 -0.40
CA ALA A 292 12.23 6.41 -0.92
C ALA A 292 12.55 6.47 -2.41
N PHE A 293 13.58 5.72 -2.77
CA PHE A 293 13.93 5.39 -4.14
C PHE A 293 13.61 3.92 -4.40
N VAL A 294 12.81 3.65 -5.43
CA VAL A 294 12.37 2.30 -5.79
C VAL A 294 12.77 2.01 -7.22
N PHE A 295 13.46 0.89 -7.41
CA PHE A 295 13.81 0.39 -8.74
C PHE A 295 12.64 -0.42 -9.31
N GLU A 296 11.98 0.11 -10.34
CA GLU A 296 10.87 -0.53 -11.06
C GLU A 296 11.35 -1.06 -12.42
N ASN A 297 12.06 -2.19 -12.45
CA ASN A 297 12.43 -2.82 -13.72
C ASN A 297 11.17 -3.38 -14.43
N PRO A 298 10.93 -3.11 -15.74
CA PRO A 298 11.69 -2.29 -16.70
C PRO A 298 11.21 -0.85 -16.85
N ALA A 299 10.21 -0.42 -16.08
CA ALA A 299 9.60 0.90 -16.21
C ALA A 299 10.55 2.07 -15.86
N GLY A 300 11.56 1.85 -15.01
CA GLY A 300 12.55 2.85 -14.62
C GLY A 300 12.68 2.99 -13.11
N THR A 301 12.66 4.22 -12.61
CA THR A 301 12.85 4.54 -11.19
C THR A 301 11.70 5.36 -10.65
N ALA A 302 11.27 5.06 -9.43
CA ALA A 302 10.25 5.80 -8.72
C ALA A 302 10.82 6.53 -7.51
N HIS A 303 10.30 7.74 -7.28
CA HIS A 303 10.69 8.61 -6.17
C HIS A 303 9.45 8.90 -5.33
N ILE A 304 9.49 8.54 -4.04
CA ILE A 304 8.35 8.68 -3.15
C ILE A 304 8.73 9.63 -2.02
N PHE A 305 7.86 10.60 -1.77
CA PHE A 305 7.97 11.54 -0.67
C PHE A 305 6.76 11.35 0.24
N THR A 306 7.01 11.31 1.55
CA THR A 306 5.94 11.22 2.54
C THR A 306 6.17 12.21 3.65
N TYR A 307 5.09 12.90 4.00
CA TYR A 307 4.99 13.76 5.14
C TYR A 307 3.94 13.20 6.10
N ALA A 308 4.30 12.99 7.36
CA ALA A 308 3.37 12.56 8.39
C ALA A 308 3.47 13.48 9.60
N PHE A 309 2.33 13.68 10.25
CA PHE A 309 2.18 14.58 11.38
C PHE A 309 1.31 13.94 12.47
N SER A 310 1.68 14.08 13.74
CA SER A 310 0.96 13.48 14.86
C SER A 310 0.70 14.47 16.00
N PHE A 311 -0.56 14.66 16.42
CA PHE A 311 -0.94 15.74 17.33
C PHE A 311 -1.94 15.36 18.43
#